data_AF-A0A5R8Z6S6-F1
#
_entry.id   AF-A0A5R8Z6S6-F1
#
_cell.length_a   1.000
_cell.length_b   1.000
_cell.length_c   1.000
_cell.angle_alpha   90.00
_cell.angle_beta   90.00
_cell.angle_gamma   90.00
#
_symmetry.space_group_name_H-M   'P 1'
#
loop_
_entity.id
_entity.type
_entity.pdbx_description
1 polymer ?
#
loop_
_entity_poly.entity_id
_entity_poly.type
_entity_poly.pdbx_seq_one_letter_code
_entity_poly.pdbx_strand_id
1 'polypeptide(L)' 'MSQVQILSLLLALSSALNIAITAALIARRSSAGTANALLTGAGAAATFLGLYFAAVAAYQ' A
#
# COMPACT_ATOMS: atom_id res chain seq x y z
N MET A 1 -17.87 -1.80 14.80
CA MET A 1 -16.42 -1.70 14.58
C MET A 1 -15.74 -1.53 15.92
N SER A 2 -14.94 -2.50 16.34
CA SER A 2 -14.19 -2.38 17.60
C SER A 2 -12.98 -1.46 17.42
N GLN A 3 -12.50 -0.85 18.50
CA GLN A 3 -11.29 0.00 18.49
C GLN A 3 -10.09 -0.71 17.83
N VAL A 4 -9.97 -2.03 18.02
CA VAL A 4 -8.92 -2.85 17.42
C VAL A 4 -9.03 -2.88 15.89
N GLN A 5 -10.24 -3.00 15.32
CA GLN A 5 -10.42 -2.97 13.86
C GLN A 5 -10.01 -1.63 13.24
N ILE A 6 -10.31 -0.52 13.92
CA ILE A 6 -9.90 0.82 13.47
C ILE A 6 -8.36 0.94 13.49
N LEU A 7 -7.72 0.49 14.57
CA LEU A 7 -6.25 0.50 14.68
C LEU A 7 -5.60 -0.41 13.63
N SER A 8 -6.16 -1.58 13.34
CA SER A 8 -5.68 -2.48 12.29
C SER A 8 -5.81 -1.87 10.88
N LEU A 9 -6.93 -1.19 10.60
CA LEU A 9 -7.12 -0.48 9.33
C LEU A 9 -6.13 0.67 9.16
N LEU A 10 -5.90 1.45 10.21
CA LEU A 10 -4.91 2.54 10.19
C LEU A 10 -3.49 1.99 10.03
N LEU A 11 -3.17 0.87 10.67
CA LEU A 11 -1.88 0.19 10.53
C LEU A 11 -1.69 -0.27 9.08
N ALA A 12 -2.68 -0.94 8.50
CA ALA A 12 -2.63 -1.41 7.12
C ALA A 12 -2.47 -0.26 6.12
N LEU A 13 -3.20 0.85 6.31
CA LEU A 13 -3.08 2.05 5.49
C LEU A 13 -1.68 2.67 5.62
N SER A 14 -1.16 2.78 6.84
CA SER A 14 0.19 3.31 7.09
C SER A 14 1.27 2.46 6.42
N SER A 15 1.16 1.13 6.52
CA SER A 15 2.07 0.20 5.83
C SER A 15 1.97 0.33 4.31
N ALA A 16 0.76 0.43 3.75
CA ALA A 16 0.56 0.63 2.32
C ALA A 16 1.20 1.93 1.82
N LEU A 17 1.04 3.03 2.55
CA LEU A 17 1.64 4.33 2.20
C LEU A 17 3.17 4.30 2.27
N ASN A 18 3.74 3.67 3.30
CA ASN A 18 5.19 3.50 3.40
C ASN A 18 5.73 2.71 2.19
N ILE A 19 5.11 1.58 1.86
CA ILE A 19 5.52 0.75 0.72
C ILE A 19 5.37 1.51 -0.59
N ALA A 20 4.28 2.27 -0.77
CA ALA A 20 4.04 3.07 -1.97
C ALA A 20 5.09 4.17 -2.16
N ILE A 21 5.46 4.88 -1.10
CA ILE A 21 6.50 5.91 -1.13
C ILE A 21 7.85 5.26 -1.46
N THR A 22 8.21 4.17 -0.79
CA THR A 22 9.46 3.46 -1.06
C THR A 22 9.51 2.96 -2.51
N ALA A 23 8.43 2.37 -3.01
CA ALA A 23 8.33 1.89 -4.39
C ALA A 23 8.42 3.04 -5.41
N ALA A 24 7.76 4.17 -5.15
CA ALA A 24 7.83 5.37 -5.99
C ALA A 24 9.24 5.96 -6.01
N LEU A 25 9.93 6.04 -4.87
CA LEU A 25 11.31 6.51 -4.78
C LEU A 25 12.28 5.58 -5.52
N ILE A 26 12.11 4.26 -5.39
CA ILE A 26 12.91 3.28 -6.13
C ILE A 26 12.68 3.43 -7.64
N ALA A 27 11.43 3.56 -8.09
CA ALA A 27 11.13 3.76 -9.50
C ALA A 27 11.75 5.08 -10.04
N ARG A 28 11.71 6.15 -9.25
CA ARG A 28 12.38 7.42 -9.57
C ARG A 28 13.90 7.25 -9.69
N ARG A 29 14.51 6.46 -8.80
CA ARG A 29 15.95 6.17 -8.83
C ARG A 29 16.37 5.36 -10.06
N SER A 30 15.48 4.53 -10.59
CA SER A 30 15.71 3.73 -11.80
C SER A 30 15.47 4.52 -13.10
N SER A 31 15.51 5.87 -13.03
CA SER A 31 15.26 6.77 -14.15
C SER A 31 13.88 6.61 -14.81
N ALA A 32 12.91 6.00 -14.11
CA ALA A 32 11.53 5.98 -14.60
C ALA A 32 10.96 7.41 -14.51
N GLY A 33 10.32 7.88 -15.58
CA GLY A 33 9.65 9.18 -15.59
C GLY A 33 8.62 9.30 -14.45
N THR A 34 8.33 10.54 -14.02
CA THR A 34 7.46 10.83 -12.87
C THR A 34 6.12 10.08 -12.92
N ALA A 35 5.54 9.91 -14.10
CA ALA A 35 4.31 9.13 -14.31
C ALA A 35 4.48 7.65 -13.95
N ASN A 36 5.56 7.00 -14.40
CA ASN A 36 5.85 5.60 -14.06
C ASN A 36 6.19 5.42 -12.59
N ALA A 37 6.89 6.37 -11.97
CA ALA A 37 7.15 6.32 -10.54
C ALA A 37 5.85 6.38 -9.72
N LEU A 38 4.90 7.23 -10.14
CA LEU A 38 3.58 7.33 -9.51
C LEU A 38 2.76 6.06 -9.72
N LEU A 39 2.73 5.50 -10.94
CA LEU A 39 2.02 4.27 -11.26
C LEU A 39 2.56 3.07 -10.47
N THR A 40 3.89 2.96 -10.32
CA THR A 40 4.52 1.90 -9.52
C THR A 40 4.16 2.03 -8.04
N GLY A 41 4.22 3.24 -7.47
CA GLY A 41 3.80 3.48 -6.09
C GLY A 41 2.31 3.18 -5.87
N ALA A 42 1.45 3.62 -6.79
CA ALA A 42 0.01 3.37 -6.74
C ALA A 42 -0.32 1.88 -6.86
N GLY A 43 0.34 1.15 -7.76
CA GLY A 43 0.18 -0.30 -7.92
C GLY A 43 0.64 -1.08 -6.68
N ALA A 44 1.74 -0.65 -6.04
CA ALA A 44 2.20 -1.23 -4.79
C ALA A 44 1.21 -1.00 -3.65
N ALA A 45 0.65 0.21 -3.51
CA ALA A 45 -0.42 0.49 -2.55
C ALA A 45 -1.66 -0.38 -2.80
N ALA A 46 -2.13 -0.44 -4.06
CA ALA A 46 -3.31 -1.21 -4.43
C ALA A 46 -3.14 -2.71 -4.15
N THR A 47 -1.96 -3.27 -4.42
CA THR A 47 -1.64 -4.68 -4.12
C THR A 47 -1.68 -4.94 -2.62
N PHE A 48 -1.09 -4.05 -1.82
CA PHE A 48 -1.06 -4.21 -0.36
C PHE A 48 -2.45 -4.12 0.26
N LEU A 49 -3.25 -3.14 -0.15
CA LEU A 49 -4.66 -3.03 0.24
C LEU A 49 -5.48 -4.24 -0.21
N GLY A 50 -5.25 -4.73 -1.44
CA GLY A 50 -5.89 -5.94 -1.95
C GLY A 50 -5.59 -7.17 -1.11
N LEU A 51 -4.32 -7.38 -0.74
CA LEU A 51 -3.91 -8.47 0.15
C LEU A 51 -4.50 -8.32 1.55
N TYR A 52 -4.56 -7.11 2.09
CA TYR A 52 -5.17 -6.86 3.39
C TYR A 52 -6.67 -7.18 3.37
N PHE A 53 -7.42 -6.72 2.37
CA PHE A 53 -8.85 -7.04 2.25
C PHE A 53 -9.08 -8.53 1.99
N ALA A 54 -8.23 -9.19 1.18
CA ALA A 54 -8.30 -10.63 0.97
C ALA A 54 -8.04 -11.40 2.27
N ALA A 55 -7.08 -10.97 3.08
CA ALA A 55 -6.81 -11.57 4.38
C ALA A 55 -7.98 -11.35 5.34
N VAL A 56 -8.55 -10.15 5.40
CA VAL A 56 -9.75 -9.88 6.21
C VAL A 56 -10.91 -10.77 5.77
N ALA A 57 -11.15 -10.93 4.46
CA ALA A 57 -12.21 -11.79 3.95
C ALA A 57 -11.98 -13.29 4.19
N ALA A 58 -10.73 -13.72 4.34
CA ALA A 58 -10.38 -15.13 4.60
C ALA A 58 -10.38 -15.49 6.08
N TYR A 59 -10.11 -14.53 6.97
CA TYR A 59 -9.92 -14.75 8.41
C TYR A 59 -11.02 -14.13 9.29
N GLN A 60 -11.98 -13.40 8.72
CA GLN A 60 -13.26 -13.04 9.35
C GLN A 60 -14.38 -13.91 8.83
#